data_AF-A0AAX2ZIZ1-F1
#
_entry.id   AF-A0AAX2ZIZ1-F1
#
_cell.length_a   1.000
_cell.length_b   1.000
_cell.length_c   1.000
_cell.angle_alpha   90.00
_cell.angle_beta   90.00
_cell.angle_gamma   90.00
#
_symmetry.space_group_name_H-M   'P 1'
#
loop_
_entity.id
_entity.type
_entity.pdbx_description
1 polymer ?
#
loop_
_entity_poly.entity_id
_entity_poly.type
_entity_poly.pdbx_seq_one_letter_code
_entity_poly.pdbx_strand_id
1 'polypeptide(L)'
;MFKLKNNKKRKGFTLIEMVIVITIIGILSSIAVTKYSKVQENAKKNADYATAANLATAAMISISDGNTSVQPSNLESDGYIQFVPVSKSVKGNEFVVTAQGDSVTVKIGTETFYPKPNETKTN
;
A
#
# COMPACT_ATOMS: atom_id res chain seq x y z
N MET A 1 26.60 -39.36 -55.30
CA MET A 1 26.58 -39.14 -53.83
C MET A 1 25.32 -38.35 -53.47
N PHE A 2 24.27 -39.02 -53.01
CA PHE A 2 22.98 -38.40 -52.67
C PHE A 2 23.00 -37.93 -51.21
N LYS A 3 22.90 -36.62 -50.97
CA LYS A 3 22.73 -36.04 -49.63
C LYS A 3 21.27 -36.18 -49.19
N LEU A 4 21.00 -36.95 -48.14
CA LEU A 4 19.68 -36.98 -47.48
C LEU A 4 19.45 -35.65 -46.74
N LYS A 5 18.41 -34.92 -47.14
CA LYS A 5 17.94 -33.71 -46.46
C LYS A 5 17.13 -34.14 -45.23
N ASN A 6 17.70 -33.92 -44.05
CA ASN A 6 17.10 -34.27 -42.76
C ASN A 6 15.91 -33.32 -42.47
N ASN A 7 14.70 -33.70 -42.88
CA ASN A 7 13.46 -33.00 -42.52
C ASN A 7 13.18 -33.23 -41.04
N LYS A 8 13.71 -32.35 -40.17
CA LYS A 8 13.35 -32.31 -38.75
C LYS A 8 11.84 -32.07 -38.67
N LYS A 9 11.06 -33.08 -38.24
CA LYS A 9 9.63 -32.94 -37.96
C LYS A 9 9.45 -31.82 -36.93
N ARG A 10 8.88 -30.69 -37.35
CA ARG A 10 8.47 -29.62 -36.43
C ARG A 10 7.28 -30.16 -35.65
N LYS A 11 7.49 -30.58 -34.41
CA LYS A 11 6.39 -30.86 -33.48
C LYS A 11 5.71 -29.53 -33.18
N GLY A 12 4.65 -29.23 -33.92
CA GLY A 12 3.80 -28.06 -33.68
C GLY A 12 2.93 -28.32 -32.46
N PHE A 13 2.82 -27.32 -31.60
CA PHE A 13 1.90 -27.31 -30.48
C PHE A 13 0.46 -27.37 -31.01
N THR A 14 -0.42 -28.16 -30.38
CA THR A 14 -1.80 -28.27 -30.85
C THR A 14 -2.63 -27.06 -30.39
N LEU A 15 -3.62 -26.65 -31.17
CA LEU A 15 -4.52 -25.56 -30.77
C LEU A 15 -5.29 -25.92 -29.49
N ILE A 16 -5.65 -27.20 -29.34
CA ILE A 16 -6.37 -27.68 -28.15
C ILE A 16 -5.54 -27.54 -26.87
N GLU A 17 -4.22 -27.76 -26.93
CA GLU A 17 -3.34 -27.53 -25.77
C GLU A 17 -3.36 -26.06 -25.34
N MET A 18 -3.34 -25.12 -26.28
CA MET A 18 -3.41 -23.68 -25.94
C MET A 18 -4.78 -23.28 -25.37
N VAL A 19 -5.87 -23.85 -25.88
CA VAL A 19 -7.22 -23.60 -25.36
C VAL A 19 -7.34 -24.06 -23.91
N ILE A 20 -6.87 -25.26 -23.58
CA ILE A 20 -6.92 -25.78 -22.21
C ILE A 20 -6.06 -24.93 -21.27
N VAL A 21 -4.86 -24.54 -21.69
CA VAL A 21 -3.94 -23.73 -20.87
C VAL A 21 -4.54 -22.36 -20.52
N ILE A 22 -5.03 -21.62 -21.52
CA ILE A 22 -5.61 -20.29 -21.28
C ILE A 22 -6.90 -20.39 -20.46
N THR A 23 -7.68 -21.46 -20.64
CA THR A 23 -8.88 -21.73 -19.82
C THR A 23 -8.52 -21.92 -18.34
N ILE A 24 -7.53 -22.77 -18.03
CA ILE A 24 -7.11 -23.01 -16.65
C ILE A 24 -6.50 -21.74 -16.03
N ILE A 25 -5.66 -21.02 -16.77
CA ILE A 25 -5.10 -19.73 -16.32
C ILE A 25 -6.23 -18.74 -16.04
N GLY A 26 -7.24 -18.65 -16.92
CA GLY A 26 -8.40 -17.77 -16.72
C GLY A 26 -9.15 -18.03 -15.41
N ILE A 27 -9.38 -19.31 -15.07
CA ILE A 27 -10.05 -19.70 -13.82
C ILE A 27 -9.19 -19.30 -12.60
N LEU A 28 -7.88 -19.62 -12.63
CA LEU A 28 -6.97 -19.31 -11.53
C LEU A 28 -6.77 -17.80 -11.35
N SER A 29 -6.65 -17.05 -12.45
CA SER A 29 -6.49 -15.60 -12.45
C SER A 29 -7.69 -14.90 -11.80
N SER A 30 -8.92 -15.38 -12.02
CA SER A 30 -10.11 -14.78 -11.43
C SER A 30 -10.09 -14.80 -9.89
N ILE A 31 -9.65 -15.91 -9.28
CA ILE A 31 -9.52 -16.04 -7.82
C ILE A 31 -8.30 -15.24 -7.32
N ALA A 32 -7.19 -15.27 -8.06
CA ALA A 32 -5.96 -14.59 -7.69
C ALA A 32 -6.14 -13.06 -7.59
N VAL A 33 -6.89 -12.45 -8.51
CA VAL A 33 -7.15 -11.00 -8.51
C VAL A 33 -7.80 -10.55 -7.21
N THR A 34 -8.87 -11.21 -6.77
CA THR A 34 -9.59 -10.80 -5.54
C THR A 34 -8.74 -10.96 -4.27
N LYS A 35 -7.95 -12.03 -4.18
CA LYS A 35 -7.02 -12.26 -3.07
C LYS A 35 -5.89 -11.23 -3.05
N TYR A 36 -5.28 -10.98 -4.20
CA TYR A 36 -4.17 -10.03 -4.31
C TYR A 36 -4.61 -8.60 -3.99
N SER A 37 -5.81 -8.19 -4.41
CA SER A 37 -6.36 -6.86 -4.09
C SER A 37 -6.46 -6.61 -2.58
N LYS A 38 -6.96 -7.59 -1.80
CA LYS A 38 -7.05 -7.45 -0.33
C LYS A 38 -5.68 -7.36 0.33
N VAL A 39 -4.72 -8.17 -0.12
CA VAL A 39 -3.34 -8.12 0.39
C VAL A 39 -2.72 -6.76 0.10
N GLN A 40 -2.93 -6.22 -1.11
CA GLN A 40 -2.43 -4.91 -1.49
C GLN A 40 -3.09 -3.79 -0.67
N GLU A 41 -4.39 -3.87 -0.42
CA GLU A 41 -5.11 -2.91 0.42
C GLU A 41 -4.57 -2.91 1.86
N ASN A 42 -4.41 -4.09 2.46
CA ASN A 42 -3.86 -4.22 3.81
C ASN A 42 -2.41 -3.71 3.89
N ALA A 43 -1.58 -3.98 2.87
CA ALA A 43 -0.22 -3.47 2.82
C ALA A 43 -0.20 -1.93 2.74
N LYS A 44 -1.10 -1.33 1.96
CA LYS A 44 -1.27 0.12 1.86
C LYS A 44 -1.72 0.73 3.19
N LYS A 45 -2.71 0.13 3.87
CA LYS A 45 -3.16 0.55 5.21
C LYS A 45 -2.02 0.48 6.23
N ASN A 46 -1.24 -0.61 6.21
CA ASN A 46 -0.09 -0.77 7.11
C ASN A 46 1.02 0.27 6.86
N ALA A 47 1.27 0.64 5.60
CA ALA A 47 2.19 1.73 5.27
C ALA A 47 1.69 3.08 5.81
N ASP A 48 0.38 3.33 5.72
CA ASP A 48 -0.23 4.55 6.26
C ASP A 48 -0.20 4.57 7.80
N TYR A 49 -0.39 3.43 8.48
CA TYR A 49 -0.21 3.32 9.93
C TYR A 49 1.22 3.68 10.36
N ALA A 50 2.23 3.16 9.65
CA ALA A 50 3.62 3.47 9.94
C ALA A 50 3.93 4.96 9.69
N THR A 51 3.41 5.51 8.61
CA THR A 51 3.55 6.94 8.27
C THR A 51 2.89 7.83 9.31
N ALA A 52 1.68 7.47 9.75
CA ALA A 52 0.94 8.18 10.78
C ALA A 52 1.67 8.16 12.13
N ALA A 53 2.30 7.04 12.50
CA ALA A 53 3.14 6.97 13.70
C ALA A 53 4.35 7.92 13.61
N ASN A 54 5.04 7.95 12.46
CA ASN A 54 6.16 8.86 12.25
C ASN A 54 5.71 10.34 12.32
N LEU A 55 4.57 10.68 11.73
CA LEU A 55 3.99 12.02 11.82
C LEU A 55 3.60 12.39 13.25
N ALA A 56 3.04 11.45 14.01
CA ALA A 56 2.72 11.68 15.41
C ALA A 56 3.96 11.96 16.24
N THR A 57 5.05 11.20 16.03
CA THR A 57 6.34 11.47 16.66
C THR A 57 6.90 12.84 16.28
N ALA A 58 6.90 13.19 15.00
CA ALA A 58 7.33 14.52 14.54
C ALA A 58 6.50 15.65 15.18
N ALA A 59 5.17 15.48 15.25
CA ALA A 59 4.28 16.42 15.91
C ALA A 59 4.56 16.55 17.41
N MET A 60 4.82 15.44 18.12
CA MET A 60 5.18 15.47 19.53
C MET A 60 6.47 16.24 19.79
N ILE A 61 7.48 16.07 18.91
CA ILE A 61 8.73 16.84 18.99
C ILE A 61 8.44 18.33 18.74
N SER A 62 7.67 18.66 17.70
CA SER A 62 7.29 20.03 17.37
C SER A 62 6.54 20.73 18.51
N ILE A 63 5.62 20.04 19.18
CA ILE A 63 4.91 20.53 20.37
C ILE A 63 5.87 20.75 21.53
N SER A 64 6.82 19.82 21.74
CA SER A 64 7.83 19.94 22.79
C SER A 64 8.74 21.15 22.59
N ASP A 65 8.98 21.57 21.34
CA ASP A 65 9.73 22.78 21.00
C ASP A 65 8.89 24.07 21.09
N GLY A 66 7.60 23.96 21.43
CA GLY A 66 6.69 25.09 21.66
C GLY A 66 5.81 25.46 20.47
N ASN A 67 5.83 24.68 19.38
CA ASN A 67 4.96 24.93 18.24
C ASN A 67 3.53 24.44 18.50
N THR A 68 2.55 25.21 18.02
CA THR A 68 1.12 24.89 18.17
C THR A 68 0.50 24.34 16.89
N SER A 69 1.14 24.56 15.73
CA SER A 69 0.68 24.07 14.44
C SER A 69 1.42 22.79 14.07
N VAL A 70 0.70 21.67 14.09
CA VAL A 70 1.27 20.33 13.89
C VAL A 70 0.86 19.68 12.58
N GLN A 71 0.24 20.45 11.66
CA GLN A 71 -0.10 19.89 10.35
C GLN A 71 1.17 19.48 9.60
N PRO A 72 1.12 18.44 8.75
CA PRO A 72 2.31 17.97 8.04
C PRO A 72 3.06 19.05 7.27
N SER A 73 2.35 20.03 6.69
CA SER A 73 2.97 21.18 6.00
C SER A 73 3.79 22.06 6.93
N ASN A 74 3.35 22.25 8.18
CA ASN A 74 4.13 22.97 9.19
C ASN A 74 5.32 22.14 9.65
N LEU A 75 5.12 20.85 9.88
CA LEU A 75 6.21 19.94 10.26
C LEU A 75 7.31 19.88 9.19
N GLU A 76 6.95 20.02 7.90
CA GLU A 76 7.91 20.11 6.80
C GLU A 76 8.64 21.47 6.83
N SER A 77 7.89 22.57 6.90
CA SER A 77 8.46 23.92 6.95
C SER A 77 9.42 24.13 8.14
N ASP A 78 9.09 23.52 9.28
CA ASP A 78 9.85 23.63 10.52
C ASP A 78 10.98 22.60 10.61
N GLY A 79 11.10 21.70 9.62
CA GLY A 79 12.23 20.76 9.48
C GLY A 79 12.09 19.46 10.28
N TYR A 80 10.93 19.16 10.85
CA TYR A 80 10.68 17.89 11.55
C TYR A 80 10.46 16.71 10.59
N ILE A 81 10.02 16.98 9.36
CA ILE A 81 9.92 16.00 8.28
C ILE A 81 10.50 16.56 6.98
N GLN A 82 10.93 15.69 6.08
CA GLN A 82 11.57 16.10 4.82
C GLN A 82 10.58 16.36 3.67
N PHE A 83 9.38 15.78 3.76
CA PHE A 83 8.30 15.96 2.79
C PHE A 83 6.96 15.64 3.45
N VAL A 84 5.89 16.27 2.97
CA VAL A 84 4.52 15.89 3.36
C VAL A 84 4.15 14.54 2.74
N PRO A 85 3.93 13.49 3.55
CA PRO A 85 3.55 12.20 3.00
C PRO A 85 2.11 12.21 2.49
N VAL A 86 1.84 11.39 1.47
CA VAL A 86 0.50 11.17 0.91
C VAL A 86 0.04 9.74 1.19
N SER A 87 -1.25 9.58 1.47
CA SER A 87 -1.83 8.27 1.79
C SER A 87 -1.65 7.29 0.63
N LYS A 88 -1.26 6.05 0.96
CA LYS A 88 -1.18 4.94 0.02
C LYS A 88 -2.47 4.12 -0.02
N SER A 89 -3.26 4.14 1.06
CA SER A 89 -4.55 3.44 1.17
C SER A 89 -5.69 4.22 0.55
N VAL A 90 -5.77 5.53 0.79
CA VAL A 90 -6.87 6.38 0.33
C VAL A 90 -6.34 7.43 -0.63
N LYS A 91 -6.62 7.24 -1.93
CA LYS A 91 -6.11 8.13 -2.98
C LYS A 91 -6.62 9.56 -2.79
N GLY A 92 -5.70 10.53 -2.81
CA GLY A 92 -6.02 11.96 -2.82
C GLY A 92 -6.30 12.56 -1.44
N ASN A 93 -6.20 11.76 -0.36
CA ASN A 93 -6.33 12.28 0.99
C ASN A 93 -4.97 12.52 1.64
N GLU A 94 -4.87 13.65 2.30
CA GLU A 94 -3.73 14.07 3.10
C GLU A 94 -3.87 13.56 4.53
N PHE A 95 -2.73 13.45 5.22
CA PHE A 95 -2.73 13.20 6.65
C PHE A 95 -3.09 14.49 7.38
N VAL A 96 -4.04 14.42 8.29
CA VAL A 96 -4.40 15.52 9.19
C VAL A 96 -3.95 15.13 10.59
N VAL A 97 -3.10 15.97 11.18
CA VAL A 97 -2.57 15.76 12.53
C VAL A 97 -3.32 16.69 13.47
N THR A 98 -3.78 16.17 14.61
CA THR A 98 -4.44 16.98 15.64
C THR A 98 -3.83 16.65 16.98
N ALA A 99 -3.41 17.69 17.71
CA ALA A 99 -2.92 17.57 19.06
C ALA A 99 -3.94 18.18 20.03
N GLN A 100 -4.32 17.44 21.06
CA GLN A 100 -5.19 17.92 22.13
C GLN A 100 -4.57 17.53 23.48
N GLY A 101 -3.96 18.52 24.15
CA GLY A 101 -3.12 18.26 25.33
C GLY A 101 -1.95 17.33 24.95
N ASP A 102 -1.75 16.28 25.74
CA ASP A 102 -0.67 15.30 25.54
C ASP A 102 -0.99 14.23 24.47
N SER A 103 -2.17 14.27 23.85
CA SER A 103 -2.60 13.27 22.88
C SER A 103 -2.50 13.78 21.44
N VAL A 104 -1.71 13.07 20.62
CA VAL A 104 -1.62 13.30 19.17
C VAL A 104 -2.44 12.25 18.42
N THR A 105 -3.30 12.72 17.52
CA THR A 105 -4.11 11.88 16.64
C THR A 105 -3.77 12.19 15.18
N VAL A 106 -3.62 11.16 14.35
CA VAL A 106 -3.40 11.33 12.90
C VAL A 106 -4.53 10.62 12.14
N LYS A 107 -5.20 11.37 11.26
CA LYS A 107 -6.34 10.91 10.47
C LYS A 107 -6.09 11.04 8.98
N ILE A 108 -6.79 10.23 8.21
CA ILE A 108 -6.92 10.36 6.75
C ILE A 108 -8.42 10.35 6.44
N GLY A 109 -8.96 11.50 6.03
CA GLY A 109 -10.41 11.68 5.94
C GLY A 109 -11.09 11.45 7.30
N THR A 110 -11.95 10.42 7.39
CA THR A 110 -12.67 10.06 8.62
C THR A 110 -11.99 8.97 9.44
N GLU A 111 -10.97 8.29 8.88
CA GLU A 111 -10.30 7.16 9.53
C GLU A 111 -9.10 7.62 10.36
N THR A 112 -8.95 7.04 11.56
CA THR A 112 -7.81 7.29 12.44
C THR A 112 -6.72 6.26 12.19
N PHE A 113 -5.52 6.74 11.88
CA PHE A 113 -4.32 5.91 11.67
C PHE A 113 -3.33 6.02 12.83
N TYR A 114 -3.45 7.03 13.69
CA TYR A 114 -2.72 7.08 14.95
C TYR A 114 -3.57 7.70 16.07
N PRO A 115 -3.56 7.14 17.30
CA PRO A 115 -2.91 5.88 17.67
C PRO A 115 -3.54 4.70 16.91
N LYS A 116 -2.73 3.68 16.59
CA LYS A 116 -3.25 2.49 15.88
C LYS A 116 -4.38 1.90 16.74
N PRO A 117 -5.61 1.74 16.20
CA PRO A 117 -6.70 1.15 16.96
C PRO A 117 -6.25 -0.21 17.51
N ASN A 118 -6.55 -0.48 18.78
CA ASN A 118 -6.28 -1.81 19.34
C ASN A 118 -6.99 -2.83 18.47
N GLU A 119 -6.23 -3.76 17.89
CA GLU A 119 -6.77 -4.91 17.18
C GLU A 119 -7.44 -5.82 18.23
N THR A 120 -8.63 -5.46 18.72
CA THR A 120 -9.49 -6.43 19.38
C THR A 120 -9.75 -7.50 18.34
N LYS A 121 -9.10 -8.65 18.53
CA LYS A 121 -9.37 -9.88 17.80
C LYS A 121 -10.89 -10.07 17.82
N THR A 122 -11.54 -9.80 16.70
CA THR A 122 -12.87 -10.30 16.44
C THR A 122 -12.71 -11.80 16.37
N ASN A 123 -12.98 -12.47 17.51
CA ASN A 123 -13.20 -13.91 17.56
C ASN A 123 -14.37 -14.28 16.64
#